data_AF-A0A960G7X4-F1
#
_entry.id   AF-A0A960G7X4-F1
#
_cell.length_a   1.000
_cell.length_b   1.000
_cell.length_c   1.000
_cell.angle_alpha   90.00
_cell.angle_beta   90.00
_cell.angle_gamma   90.00
#
_symmetry.space_group_name_H-M   'P 1'
#
loop_
_entity.id
_entity.type
_entity.pdbx_description
1 polymer ?
#
loop_
_entity_poly.entity_id
_entity_poly.type
_entity_poly.pdbx_seq_one_letter_code
_entity_poly.pdbx_strand_id
1 'polypeptide(L)' 'HPHGGGEGKTSGGRHPVTPWGKPEGRTRDKNKASSRLIVRRRKSGKKR' A
#
# COMPACT_ATOMS: atom_id res chain seq x y z
N HIS A 1 -9.75 -6.93 12.78
CA HIS A 1 -9.39 -5.95 11.72
C HIS A 1 -8.55 -4.86 12.38
N PRO A 2 -7.41 -4.44 11.79
CA PRO A 2 -6.46 -3.55 12.47
C PRO A 2 -7.02 -2.15 12.81
N HIS A 3 -8.06 -1.71 12.12
CA HIS A 3 -8.79 -0.44 12.35
C HIS A 3 -10.08 -0.59 13.17
N GLY A 4 -10.36 -1.78 13.70
CA GLY A 4 -11.60 -2.04 14.44
C GLY A 4 -11.52 -1.54 15.88
N GLY A 5 -12.67 -1.15 16.43
CA GLY A 5 -12.83 -0.67 17.81
C GLY A 5 -13.25 0.80 17.88
N GLY A 6 -13.68 1.25 19.07
CA GLY A 6 -14.22 2.59 19.31
C GLY A 6 -15.75 2.64 19.27
N GLU A 7 -16.33 3.55 20.04
CA GLU A 7 -17.76 3.81 20.05
C GLU A 7 -18.13 4.75 18.90
N GLY A 8 -19.12 4.39 18.09
CA GLY A 8 -19.50 5.14 16.90
C GLY A 8 -18.52 5.00 15.72
N LYS A 9 -18.58 5.94 14.77
CA LYS A 9 -17.71 5.91 13.58
C LYS A 9 -16.31 6.41 13.96
N THR A 10 -15.30 5.61 13.67
CA THR A 10 -13.88 5.93 13.88
C THR A 10 -13.12 5.98 12.56
N SER A 11 -12.06 6.78 12.51
CA SER A 11 -11.06 6.78 11.42
C SER A 11 -10.05 5.62 11.54
N GLY A 12 -10.20 4.76 12.55
CA GLY A 12 -9.36 3.59 12.78
C GLY A 12 -8.16 3.82 13.71
N GLY A 13 -7.89 5.07 14.11
CA GLY A 13 -6.89 5.41 15.14
C GLY A 13 -5.43 5.11 14.79
N ARG A 14 -5.13 4.79 13.52
CA ARG A 14 -3.80 4.39 13.02
C ARG A 14 -3.67 4.69 11.53
N HIS A 15 -2.45 4.64 11.01
CA HIS A 15 -2.21 4.70 9.57
C HIS A 15 -2.88 3.53 8.83
N PRO A 16 -3.37 3.74 7.59
CA PRO A 16 -4.02 2.70 6.78
C PRO A 16 -3.16 1.45 6.62
N VAL A 17 -3.76 0.30 6.94
CA VAL A 17 -3.18 -1.02 6.75
C VAL A 17 -4.19 -1.98 6.14
N THR A 18 -3.67 -3.06 5.55
CA THR A 18 -4.49 -4.19 5.09
C THR A 18 -5.16 -4.91 6.27
N PRO A 19 -6.17 -5.78 6.04
CA PRO A 19 -6.77 -6.58 7.11
C PRO A 19 -5.78 -7.45 7.90
N TRP A 20 -4.62 -7.75 7.32
CA TRP A 20 -3.52 -8.52 7.93
C TRP A 20 -2.39 -7.64 8.49
N GLY A 21 -2.61 -6.32 8.59
CA GLY A 21 -1.69 -5.39 9.25
C GLY A 21 -0.52 -4.90 8.40
N LYS A 22 -0.43 -5.25 7.11
CA LYS A 22 0.63 -4.72 6.24
C LYS A 22 0.33 -3.25 5.88
N PRO A 23 1.31 -2.33 5.98
CA PRO A 23 1.12 -0.94 5.59
C PRO A 23 0.94 -0.79 4.08
N GLU A 24 0.30 0.29 3.65
CA GLU A 24 0.23 0.65 2.24
C GLU A 24 1.62 1.07 1.72
N GLY A 25 2.01 0.59 0.54
CA GLY A 25 3.31 0.91 -0.03
C GLY A 25 3.65 0.14 -1.30
N ARG A 26 4.90 0.27 -1.76
CA ARG A 26 5.40 -0.51 -2.90
C ARG A 26 5.61 -1.96 -2.48
N THR A 27 4.82 -2.88 -3.04
CA THR A 27 4.82 -4.31 -2.70
C THR A 27 5.70 -5.18 -3.61
N ARG A 28 6.22 -4.64 -4.71
CA ARG A 28 7.07 -5.39 -5.64
C ARG A 28 8.42 -5.70 -4.99
N ASP A 29 8.84 -6.95 -5.05
CA ASP A 29 10.20 -7.37 -4.72
C ASP A 29 11.24 -6.64 -5.58
N LYS A 30 12.24 -6.05 -4.91
CA LYS A 30 13.31 -5.27 -5.53
C LYS A 30 14.25 -6.17 -6.34
N ASN A 31 14.47 -7.41 -5.91
CA ASN A 31 15.50 -8.30 -6.44
C ASN A 31 15.00 -9.29 -7.51
N LYS A 32 13.72 -9.20 -7.89
CA LYS A 32 13.16 -10.07 -8.92
C LYS A 32 13.96 -9.93 -10.22
N ALA A 33 14.39 -11.05 -10.83
CA ALA A 33 15.22 -11.05 -12.04
C ALA A 33 14.65 -10.21 -13.19
N SER A 34 13.31 -10.18 -13.31
CA SER A 34 12.62 -9.35 -14.32
C SER A 34 12.82 -7.85 -14.14
N SER A 35 13.29 -7.36 -12.98
CA SER A 35 13.64 -5.95 -12.76
C SER A 35 14.65 -5.46 -13.78
N ARG A 36 15.56 -6.32 -14.25
CA ARG A 36 16.58 -5.99 -15.27
C ARG A 36 15.97 -5.61 -16.63
N LEU A 37 14.78 -6.11 -16.93
CA LEU A 37 14.09 -5.87 -18.21
C LEU A 37 13.19 -4.62 -18.17
N ILE A 38 13.02 -4.00 -17.00
CA ILE A 38 12.09 -2.88 -16.83
C ILE A 38 12.83 -1.56 -17.03
N VAL A 39 12.57 -0.91 -18.16
CA VAL A 39 13.15 0.40 -18.49
C VAL A 39 12.61 1.51 -17.58
N ARG A 40 11.30 1.53 -17.29
CA ARG A 40 10.67 2.56 -16.45
C ARG A 40 9.43 2.05 -15.72
N ARG A 41 9.20 2.55 -14.50
CA ARG A 41 7.98 2.32 -13.71
C ARG A 41 6.77 3.12 -14.24
N ARG A 42 5.55 2.64 -13.97
CA ARG A 42 4.30 3.39 -14.20
C ARG A 42 4.30 4.75 -13.49
N LYS A 43 3.78 5.80 -14.14
CA LYS A 43 3.53 7.11 -13.52
C LYS A 43 2.20 7.03 -12.76
N SER A 44 2.20 7.36 -11.48
CA SER A 44 0.99 7.57 -10.68
C SER A 44 0.74 9.07 -10.58
N GLY A 45 -0.47 9.52 -10.94
CA GLY A 45 -0.85 10.94 -10.85
C GLY A 45 -0.59 11.78 -12.11
N LYS A 46 -0.43 11.17 -13.30
CA LYS A 46 -0.53 11.94 -14.55
C LYS A 46 -1.98 12.42 -14.66
N LYS A 47 -2.23 13.72 -14.49
CA LYS A 47 -3.53 14.33 -14.81
C LYS A 47 -3.85 13.98 -16.27
N ARG A 48 -5.06 13.48 -16.50
CA ARG A 48 -5.57 13.22 -17.84
C ARG A 48 -5.62 14.53 -18.62
#